data_AF-A0A5D4RK75-F1
#
_entry.id   AF-A0A5D4RK75-F1
#
_cell.length_a   1.000
_cell.length_b   1.000
_cell.length_c   1.000
_cell.angle_alpha   90.00
_cell.angle_beta   90.00
_cell.angle_gamma   90.00
#
_symmetry.space_group_name_H-M   'P 1'
#
loop_
_entity.id
_entity.type
_entity.pdbx_description
1 polymer ?
#
loop_
_entity_poly.entity_id
_entity_poly.type
_entity_poly.pdbx_seq_one_letter_code
_entity_poly.pdbx_strand_id
1 'polypeptide(L)'
;MPLHDQLSRKQNELQMANQQLAIVESNLTQTNEKTILTTMELQKQVPVKRLLDQLLLDIEKAEVISASNILELRLDGTEADEEVDLLETASAEEPVGEGEETDSTEAAAVVGEEQLPNGIRQITLSLGGEAETYFELERFIESLESLKRIVKVEALNFTGLDEIYSVEQETEKVEFELSLAAYYYPSLEELQKELPPLDVPAVSNKQNPLSGFSSQESIEAEEDTQP
;
A
#
# COMPACT_ATOMS: atom_id res chain seq x y z
N MET A 1 52.99 -18.59 45.51
CA MET A 1 51.53 -18.44 45.70
C MET A 1 50.82 -18.77 44.37
N PRO A 2 50.58 -20.05 44.06
CA PRO A 2 50.03 -20.50 42.78
C PRO A 2 48.54 -20.20 42.56
N LEU A 3 47.78 -19.97 43.64
CA LEU A 3 46.35 -19.62 43.58
C LEU A 3 46.07 -18.25 42.94
N HIS A 4 46.98 -17.28 43.14
CA HIS A 4 46.81 -15.93 42.61
C HIS A 4 47.01 -15.88 41.08
N ASP A 5 47.92 -16.70 40.57
CA ASP A 5 48.15 -16.87 39.12
C ASP A 5 46.95 -17.55 38.44
N GLN A 6 46.33 -18.54 39.09
CA GLN A 6 45.10 -19.16 38.60
C GLN A 6 43.92 -18.17 38.52
N LEU A 7 43.78 -17.30 39.52
CA LEU A 7 42.72 -16.28 39.56
C LEU A 7 42.92 -15.25 38.44
N SER A 8 44.15 -14.77 38.24
CA SER A 8 44.49 -13.86 37.14
C SER A 8 44.22 -14.48 35.77
N ARG A 9 44.56 -15.76 35.57
CA ARG A 9 44.27 -16.48 34.31
C ARG A 9 42.77 -16.59 34.06
N LYS A 10 41.98 -16.93 35.08
CA LYS A 10 40.52 -17.01 34.97
C LYS A 10 39.88 -15.65 34.70
N GLN A 11 40.42 -14.57 35.28
CA GLN A 11 39.96 -13.21 35.01
C GLN A 11 40.26 -12.78 33.57
N ASN A 12 41.44 -13.10 33.04
CA ASN A 12 41.78 -12.85 31.64
C ASN A 12 40.92 -13.68 30.68
N GLU A 13 40.61 -14.92 31.03
CA GLU A 13 39.70 -15.80 30.26
C GLU A 13 38.27 -15.23 30.23
N LEU A 14 37.75 -14.74 31.36
CA LEU A 14 36.45 -14.06 31.41
C LEU A 14 36.44 -12.76 30.61
N GLN A 15 37.51 -11.97 30.67
CA GLN A 15 37.61 -10.72 29.90
C GLN A 15 37.63 -11.00 28.39
N MET A 16 38.39 -12.01 27.95
CA MET A 16 38.36 -12.48 26.57
C MET A 16 36.97 -12.96 26.15
N ALA A 17 36.31 -13.77 26.99
CA ALA A 17 34.96 -14.26 26.73
C ALA A 17 33.95 -13.11 26.63
N ASN A 18 34.00 -12.13 27.53
CA ASN A 18 33.12 -10.96 27.49
C ASN A 18 33.38 -10.08 26.26
N GLN A 19 34.63 -9.93 25.84
CA GLN A 19 34.96 -9.20 24.61
C GLN A 19 34.43 -9.94 23.37
N GLN A 20 34.54 -11.26 23.34
CA GLN A 20 33.97 -12.09 22.27
C GLN A 20 32.44 -11.98 22.24
N LEU A 21 31.78 -12.03 23.40
CA LEU A 21 30.33 -11.84 23.50
C LEU A 21 29.92 -10.45 22.99
N ALA A 22 30.61 -9.38 23.39
CA ALA A 22 30.33 -8.03 22.91
C ALA A 22 30.48 -7.92 21.38
N ILE A 23 31.48 -8.57 20.79
CA ILE A 23 31.65 -8.63 19.34
C ILE A 23 30.48 -9.37 18.69
N VAL A 24 30.08 -10.53 19.21
CA VAL A 24 28.94 -11.30 18.68
C VAL A 24 27.64 -10.51 18.80
N GLU A 25 27.36 -9.88 19.94
CA GLU A 25 26.19 -9.01 20.15
C GLU A 25 26.18 -7.82 19.18
N SER A 26 27.33 -7.17 18.97
CA SER A 26 27.44 -6.06 18.00
C SER A 26 27.21 -6.51 16.55
N ASN A 27 27.67 -7.72 16.18
CA ASN A 27 27.42 -8.26 14.85
C ASN A 27 25.95 -8.66 14.69
N LEU A 28 25.33 -9.23 15.72
CA LEU A 28 23.93 -9.64 15.69
C LEU A 28 23.00 -8.42 15.55
N THR A 29 23.26 -7.36 16.32
CA THR A 29 22.50 -6.09 16.22
C THR A 29 22.67 -5.44 14.84
N GLN A 30 23.89 -5.33 14.32
CA GLN A 30 24.14 -4.78 12.98
C GLN A 30 23.50 -5.59 11.85
N THR A 31 23.53 -6.93 11.94
CA THR A 31 22.86 -7.79 10.96
C THR A 31 21.34 -7.61 11.05
N ASN A 32 20.79 -7.53 12.26
CA ASN A 32 19.35 -7.33 12.47
C ASN A 32 18.88 -5.97 11.92
N GLU A 33 19.62 -4.89 12.16
CA GLU A 33 19.33 -3.57 11.57
C GLU A 33 19.34 -3.61 10.04
N LYS A 34 20.34 -4.25 9.43
CA LYS A 34 20.39 -4.39 7.96
C LYS A 34 19.21 -5.18 7.42
N THR A 35 18.82 -6.27 8.09
CA THR A 35 17.64 -7.05 7.69
C THR A 35 16.37 -6.22 7.81
N ILE A 36 16.17 -5.47 8.90
CA ILE A 36 15.00 -4.59 9.06
C ILE A 36 14.95 -3.52 7.97
N LEU A 37 16.08 -2.89 7.65
CA LEU A 37 16.14 -1.89 6.56
C LEU A 37 15.77 -2.52 5.21
N THR A 38 16.26 -3.73 4.94
CA THR A 38 15.97 -4.46 3.69
C THR A 38 14.49 -4.85 3.62
N THR A 39 13.94 -5.36 4.71
CA THR A 39 12.52 -5.74 4.79
C THR A 39 11.61 -4.52 4.67
N MET A 40 11.96 -3.40 5.32
CA MET A 40 11.22 -2.16 5.21
C MET A 40 11.24 -1.60 3.77
N GLU A 41 12.35 -1.74 3.04
CA GLU A 41 12.42 -1.38 1.62
C GLU A 41 11.50 -2.25 0.75
N LEU A 42 11.47 -3.57 0.98
CA LEU A 42 10.56 -4.49 0.30
C LEU A 42 9.09 -4.15 0.61
N GLN A 43 8.77 -3.80 1.85
CA GLN A 43 7.42 -3.42 2.24
C GLN A 43 6.93 -2.10 1.63
N LYS A 44 7.84 -1.23 1.16
CA LYS A 44 7.45 -0.06 0.36
C LYS A 44 6.99 -0.46 -1.05
N GLN A 45 7.48 -1.57 -1.58
CA GLN A 45 7.10 -2.10 -2.90
C GLN A 45 5.83 -2.93 -2.82
N VAL A 46 5.81 -3.92 -1.92
CA VAL A 46 4.66 -4.81 -1.69
C VAL A 46 4.40 -4.86 -0.18
N PRO A 47 3.45 -4.06 0.33
CA PRO A 47 3.20 -4.03 1.74
C PRO A 47 2.44 -5.27 2.23
N VAL A 48 2.54 -5.55 3.53
CA VAL A 48 1.82 -6.68 4.16
C VAL A 48 0.35 -6.36 4.45
N LYS A 49 0.02 -5.07 4.59
CA LYS A 49 -1.35 -4.56 4.72
C LYS A 49 -1.77 -3.87 3.45
N ARG A 50 -3.06 -3.60 3.30
CA ARG A 50 -3.58 -2.83 2.17
C ARG A 50 -3.00 -1.42 2.12
N LEU A 51 -2.76 -0.78 3.27
CA LEU A 51 -2.25 0.59 3.41
C LEU A 51 -2.95 1.55 2.43
N LEU A 52 -4.27 1.62 2.53
CA LEU A 52 -5.10 2.44 1.65
C LEU A 52 -4.79 3.92 1.82
N ASP A 53 -4.58 4.38 3.05
CA ASP A 53 -4.25 5.79 3.33
C ASP A 53 -2.95 6.22 2.65
N GLN A 54 -1.92 5.36 2.66
CA GLN A 54 -0.66 5.64 1.98
C GLN A 54 -0.84 5.62 0.46
N LEU A 55 -1.60 4.65 -0.08
CA LEU A 55 -1.90 4.57 -1.50
C LEU A 55 -2.64 5.82 -1.98
N LEU A 56 -3.66 6.25 -1.24
CA LEU A 56 -4.41 7.46 -1.50
C LEU A 56 -3.49 8.69 -1.47
N LEU A 57 -2.66 8.82 -0.45
CA LEU A 57 -1.71 9.93 -0.35
C LEU A 57 -0.72 9.95 -1.52
N ASP A 58 -0.25 8.78 -1.96
CA ASP A 58 0.65 8.68 -3.10
C ASP A 58 -0.04 9.04 -4.42
N ILE A 59 -1.33 8.72 -4.57
CA ILE A 59 -2.17 9.15 -5.70
C ILE A 59 -2.41 10.67 -5.66
N GLU A 60 -2.70 11.25 -4.50
CA GLU A 60 -2.83 12.71 -4.35
C GLU A 60 -1.51 13.42 -4.65
N LYS A 61 -0.37 12.85 -4.25
CA LYS A 61 0.96 13.38 -4.62
C LYS A 61 1.15 13.34 -6.14
N ALA A 62 0.75 12.25 -6.79
CA ALA A 62 0.79 12.11 -8.26
C ALA A 62 -0.09 13.17 -8.94
N GLU A 63 -1.30 13.42 -8.44
CA GLU A 63 -2.22 14.46 -8.92
C GLU A 63 -1.57 15.86 -8.89
N VAL A 64 -0.93 16.22 -7.77
CA VAL A 64 -0.26 17.52 -7.61
C VAL A 64 0.94 17.66 -8.56
N ILE A 65 1.65 16.58 -8.84
CA ILE A 65 2.81 16.58 -9.75
C ILE A 65 2.36 16.73 -11.21
N SER A 66 1.26 16.08 -11.59
CA SER A 66 0.77 16.03 -12.97
C SER A 66 -0.17 17.18 -13.33
N ALA A 67 -0.64 17.96 -12.36
CA ALA A 67 -1.69 18.96 -12.53
C ALA A 67 -2.99 18.38 -13.14
N SER A 68 -3.30 17.15 -12.76
CA SER A 68 -4.60 16.52 -13.05
C SER A 68 -5.55 16.75 -11.87
N ASN A 69 -6.84 16.49 -12.04
CA ASN A 69 -7.79 16.52 -10.93
C ASN A 69 -8.56 15.20 -10.84
N ILE A 70 -8.59 14.61 -9.65
CA ILE A 70 -9.32 13.38 -9.39
C ILE A 70 -10.69 13.74 -8.81
N LEU A 71 -11.75 13.32 -9.50
CA LEU A 71 -13.14 13.65 -9.16
C LEU A 71 -13.79 12.52 -8.36
N GLU A 72 -13.56 11.28 -8.76
CA GLU A 72 -14.14 10.10 -8.14
C GLU A 72 -13.07 9.03 -7.91
N LEU A 73 -13.15 8.40 -6.74
CA LEU A 73 -12.34 7.25 -6.38
C LEU A 73 -13.27 6.15 -5.87
N ARG A 74 -13.21 4.97 -6.50
CA ARG A 74 -13.96 3.79 -6.09
C ARG A 74 -13.00 2.67 -5.76
N LEU A 75 -13.19 2.07 -4.58
CA LEU A 75 -12.44 0.92 -4.13
C LEU A 75 -13.28 -0.31 -4.35
N ASP A 76 -12.83 -1.18 -5.25
CA ASP A 76 -13.47 -2.44 -5.53
C ASP A 76 -12.80 -3.52 -4.66
N GLY A 77 -13.50 -3.98 -3.61
CA GLY A 77 -13.03 -5.04 -2.71
C GLY A 77 -13.49 -4.88 -1.25
N THR A 78 -14.19 -5.89 -0.74
CA THR A 78 -14.52 -6.00 0.70
C THR A 78 -13.40 -6.71 1.45
N GLU A 79 -13.25 -6.44 2.76
CA GLU A 79 -12.15 -6.96 3.60
C GLU A 79 -12.04 -8.50 3.67
N ALA A 80 -13.04 -9.23 3.13
CA ALA A 80 -13.19 -10.67 3.22
C ALA A 80 -12.97 -11.43 1.90
N ASP A 81 -12.98 -10.75 0.75
CA ASP A 81 -12.71 -11.40 -0.53
C ASP A 81 -11.21 -11.33 -0.79
N GLU A 82 -10.52 -12.45 -0.62
CA GLU A 82 -9.31 -12.87 -1.36
C GLU A 82 -8.64 -14.04 -0.62
N GLU A 83 -9.39 -15.11 -0.36
CA GLU A 83 -8.81 -16.45 -0.40
C GLU A 83 -8.98 -16.96 -1.83
N VAL A 84 -7.96 -16.73 -2.67
CA VAL A 84 -7.84 -17.44 -3.94
C VAL A 84 -7.41 -18.87 -3.61
N ASP A 85 -8.39 -19.77 -3.58
CA ASP A 85 -8.22 -21.21 -3.44
C ASP A 85 -7.47 -21.75 -4.66
N LEU A 86 -6.23 -22.22 -4.42
CA LEU A 86 -5.34 -22.77 -5.45
C LEU A 86 -5.20 -24.28 -5.25
N LEU A 87 -6.06 -25.00 -6.00
CA LEU A 87 -5.96 -26.38 -6.47
C LEU A 87 -5.91 -27.50 -5.43
N GLU A 88 -6.98 -28.30 -5.38
CA GLU A 88 -6.84 -29.76 -5.35
C GLU A 88 -7.39 -30.40 -6.64
N THR A 89 -6.51 -31.24 -7.18
CA THR A 89 -6.50 -31.91 -8.47
C THR A 89 -7.59 -32.95 -8.69
N ALA A 90 -7.96 -33.08 -9.96
CA ALA A 90 -8.71 -34.14 -10.61
C ALA A 90 -8.48 -35.57 -10.06
N SER A 91 -9.59 -36.31 -9.90
CA SER A 91 -9.63 -37.73 -10.28
C SER A 91 -11.06 -38.18 -10.63
N ALA A 92 -11.31 -38.25 -11.94
CA ALA A 92 -12.12 -39.20 -12.72
C ALA A 92 -13.37 -39.87 -12.10
N GLU A 93 -14.51 -39.67 -12.79
CA GLU A 93 -15.39 -40.75 -13.27
C GLU A 93 -16.21 -40.23 -14.49
N GLU A 94 -16.05 -40.87 -15.66
CA GLU A 94 -16.85 -40.65 -16.88
C GLU A 94 -18.04 -41.65 -16.95
N PRO A 95 -18.84 -41.76 -18.05
CA PRO A 95 -19.81 -40.79 -18.61
C PRO A 95 -21.18 -41.46 -18.92
N VAL A 96 -22.34 -40.79 -18.85
CA VAL A 96 -23.55 -41.21 -19.62
C VAL A 96 -24.56 -40.06 -19.78
N GLY A 97 -25.05 -39.81 -21.01
CA GLY A 97 -26.44 -39.33 -21.22
C GLY A 97 -26.66 -38.21 -22.24
N GLU A 98 -27.23 -38.57 -23.37
CA GLU A 98 -27.57 -37.82 -24.59
C GLU A 98 -28.87 -36.98 -24.47
N GLY A 99 -28.97 -35.80 -25.10
CA GLY A 99 -30.25 -35.05 -25.25
C GLY A 99 -30.17 -33.56 -25.66
N GLU A 100 -30.31 -33.30 -26.96
CA GLU A 100 -30.80 -32.13 -27.74
C GLU A 100 -30.79 -30.66 -27.22
N GLU A 101 -30.05 -29.82 -27.98
CA GLU A 101 -30.38 -28.50 -28.61
C GLU A 101 -31.31 -27.49 -27.90
N THR A 102 -30.84 -26.25 -27.67
CA THR A 102 -31.36 -24.98 -28.27
C THR A 102 -30.57 -23.74 -27.77
N ASP A 103 -29.86 -23.11 -28.71
CA ASP A 103 -29.70 -21.67 -29.01
C ASP A 103 -29.40 -20.59 -27.93
N SER A 104 -28.22 -19.98 -28.12
CA SER A 104 -27.83 -18.56 -27.94
C SER A 104 -28.07 -17.82 -26.61
N THR A 105 -26.99 -17.34 -25.99
CA THR A 105 -26.57 -15.92 -26.02
C THR A 105 -25.41 -15.66 -25.05
N GLU A 106 -24.48 -14.81 -25.49
CA GLU A 106 -23.47 -14.08 -24.73
C GLU A 106 -22.19 -14.81 -24.28
N ALA A 107 -21.20 -14.70 -25.18
CA ALA A 107 -19.79 -14.64 -24.85
C ALA A 107 -19.52 -13.51 -23.84
N ALA A 108 -19.46 -13.87 -22.56
CA ALA A 108 -18.83 -13.05 -21.54
C ALA A 108 -17.31 -13.17 -21.72
N ALA A 109 -16.68 -12.02 -21.91
CA ALA A 109 -15.26 -11.86 -22.14
C ALA A 109 -14.42 -12.53 -21.05
N VAL A 110 -13.47 -13.33 -21.51
CA VAL A 110 -12.30 -13.78 -20.76
C VAL A 110 -11.49 -12.56 -20.31
N VAL A 111 -11.70 -12.12 -19.06
CA VAL A 111 -10.74 -11.24 -18.38
C VAL A 111 -9.71 -12.15 -17.74
N GLY A 112 -8.45 -12.00 -18.16
CA GLY A 112 -7.37 -12.91 -17.83
C GLY A 112 -7.14 -12.99 -16.33
N GLU A 113 -7.48 -14.13 -15.74
CA GLU A 113 -6.95 -14.56 -14.46
C GLU A 113 -5.48 -14.96 -14.65
N GLU A 114 -4.59 -13.96 -14.68
CA GLU A 114 -3.19 -14.19 -14.38
C GLU A 114 -3.14 -14.73 -12.94
N GLN A 115 -3.01 -16.04 -12.78
CA GLN A 115 -2.89 -16.69 -11.47
C GLN A 115 -1.73 -16.05 -10.70
N LEU A 116 -2.10 -15.21 -9.72
CA LEU A 116 -1.13 -14.62 -8.83
C LEU A 116 -0.40 -15.72 -8.05
N PRO A 117 0.89 -15.55 -7.75
CA PRO A 117 1.60 -16.45 -6.85
C PRO A 117 0.89 -16.53 -5.50
N ASN A 118 0.92 -17.72 -4.89
CA ASN A 118 0.25 -18.03 -3.63
C ASN A 118 0.53 -16.95 -2.56
N GLY A 119 -0.53 -16.37 -2.00
CA GLY A 119 -0.48 -15.42 -0.89
C GLY A 119 -0.34 -13.94 -1.28
N ILE A 120 -0.19 -13.59 -2.56
CA ILE A 120 -0.34 -12.20 -3.02
C ILE A 120 -1.82 -11.91 -3.27
N ARG A 121 -2.23 -10.72 -2.85
CA ARG A 121 -3.57 -10.19 -2.95
C ARG A 121 -3.54 -8.87 -3.71
N GLN A 122 -4.60 -8.53 -4.42
CA GLN A 122 -4.74 -7.33 -5.22
C GLN A 122 -5.87 -6.42 -4.74
N ILE A 123 -5.72 -5.13 -4.97
CA ILE A 123 -6.72 -4.12 -4.66
C ILE A 123 -7.01 -3.43 -5.98
N THR A 124 -8.26 -3.52 -6.43
CA THR A 124 -8.72 -2.84 -7.64
C THR A 124 -9.27 -1.46 -7.24
N LEU A 125 -8.85 -0.45 -7.99
CA LEU A 125 -9.15 0.95 -7.73
C LEU A 125 -9.58 1.61 -9.04
N SER A 126 -10.81 2.09 -9.09
CA SER A 126 -11.36 2.79 -10.25
C SER A 126 -11.35 4.30 -9.99
N LEU A 127 -10.63 5.06 -10.81
CA LEU A 127 -10.44 6.50 -10.70
C LEU A 127 -11.13 7.20 -11.86
N GLY A 128 -11.94 8.21 -11.56
CA GLY A 128 -12.47 9.16 -12.54
C GLY A 128 -11.84 10.53 -12.31
N GLY A 129 -11.32 11.14 -13.36
CA GLY A 129 -10.65 12.44 -13.28
C GLY A 129 -10.70 13.26 -14.55
N GLU A 130 -10.16 14.47 -14.47
CA GLU A 130 -10.02 15.40 -15.57
C GLU A 130 -8.59 15.95 -15.65
N ALA A 131 -8.11 16.21 -16.85
CA ALA A 131 -6.80 16.81 -17.11
C ALA A 131 -6.92 17.95 -18.13
N GLU A 132 -6.05 18.97 -18.04
CA GLU A 132 -6.10 20.10 -18.99
C GLU A 132 -5.81 19.65 -20.43
N THR A 133 -4.83 18.77 -20.61
CA THR A 133 -4.48 18.20 -21.92
C THR A 133 -4.08 16.73 -21.77
N TYR A 134 -3.95 16.05 -22.91
CA TYR A 134 -3.43 14.67 -22.98
C TYR A 134 -2.05 14.52 -22.31
N PHE A 135 -1.18 15.53 -22.38
CA PHE A 135 0.16 15.46 -21.81
C PHE A 135 0.16 15.46 -20.28
N GLU A 136 -0.78 16.15 -19.64
CA GLU A 136 -0.98 16.13 -18.20
C GLU A 136 -1.50 14.75 -17.75
N LEU A 137 -2.40 14.15 -18.53
CA LEU A 137 -2.84 12.76 -18.32
C LEU A 137 -1.69 11.76 -18.46
N GLU A 138 -0.85 11.90 -19.49
CA GLU A 138 0.33 11.05 -19.69
C GLU A 138 1.29 11.17 -18.50
N ARG A 139 1.60 12.39 -18.05
CA ARG A 139 2.42 12.63 -16.85
C ARG A 139 1.81 12.05 -15.59
N PHE A 140 0.49 12.09 -15.46
CA PHE A 140 -0.20 11.46 -14.35
C PHE A 140 0.04 9.96 -14.32
N ILE A 141 -0.14 9.28 -15.45
CA ILE A 141 0.10 7.84 -15.58
C ILE A 141 1.57 7.51 -15.29
N GLU A 142 2.52 8.27 -15.87
CA GLU A 142 3.95 8.11 -15.58
C GLU A 142 4.25 8.28 -14.10
N SER A 143 3.62 9.25 -13.44
CA SER A 143 3.81 9.50 -12.01
C SER A 143 3.28 8.36 -11.15
N LEU A 144 2.12 7.77 -11.51
CA LEU A 144 1.56 6.59 -10.85
C LEU A 144 2.43 5.33 -11.05
N GLU A 145 2.99 5.14 -12.23
CA GLU A 145 3.90 4.02 -12.50
C GLU A 145 5.27 4.20 -11.81
N SER A 146 5.69 5.44 -11.56
CA SER A 146 6.94 5.76 -10.87
C SER A 146 6.88 5.62 -9.34
N LEU A 147 5.71 5.30 -8.79
CA LEU A 147 5.53 5.09 -7.36
C LEU A 147 6.43 3.96 -6.86
N LYS A 148 6.84 4.06 -5.58
CA LYS A 148 7.66 3.01 -4.95
C LYS A 148 6.92 1.69 -4.82
N ARG A 149 5.59 1.75 -4.74
CA ARG A 149 4.69 0.60 -4.64
C ARG A 149 4.46 0.01 -6.02
N ILE A 150 4.38 -1.31 -6.11
CA ILE A 150 4.03 -1.99 -7.36
C ILE A 150 2.53 -1.77 -7.63
N VAL A 151 2.26 -0.99 -8.68
CA VAL A 151 0.92 -0.70 -9.19
C VAL A 151 0.90 -1.05 -10.68
N LYS A 152 -0.21 -1.63 -11.15
CA LYS A 152 -0.43 -1.97 -12.55
C LYS A 152 -1.67 -1.24 -13.04
N VAL A 153 -1.57 -0.58 -14.19
CA VAL A 153 -2.73 -0.04 -14.89
C VAL A 153 -3.40 -1.17 -15.68
N GLU A 154 -4.66 -1.43 -15.40
CA GLU A 154 -5.42 -2.50 -16.07
C GLU A 154 -6.19 -1.98 -17.27
N ALA A 155 -6.86 -0.84 -17.11
CA ALA A 155 -7.66 -0.23 -18.15
C ALA A 155 -7.61 1.30 -18.05
N LEU A 156 -7.61 1.97 -19.20
CA LEU A 156 -7.70 3.41 -19.33
C LEU A 156 -8.71 3.73 -20.43
N ASN A 157 -9.75 4.46 -20.08
CA ASN A 157 -10.70 5.06 -21.01
C ASN A 157 -10.55 6.58 -20.90
N PHE A 158 -10.51 7.28 -22.02
CA PHE A 158 -10.50 8.75 -22.01
C PHE A 158 -11.31 9.28 -23.18
N THR A 159 -11.92 10.44 -22.97
CA THR A 159 -12.69 11.15 -24.00
C THR A 159 -11.88 12.35 -24.47
N GLY A 160 -11.63 12.42 -25.78
CA GLY A 160 -10.90 13.52 -26.39
C GLY A 160 -11.74 14.79 -26.49
N LEU A 161 -11.05 15.92 -26.67
CA LEU A 161 -11.67 17.25 -26.79
C LEU A 161 -12.44 17.40 -28.09
N ASP A 162 -13.57 18.10 -28.04
CA ASP A 162 -14.29 18.54 -29.23
C ASP A 162 -13.48 19.58 -30.02
N GLU A 163 -13.63 19.57 -31.35
CA GLU A 163 -12.95 20.53 -32.22
C GLU A 163 -13.45 21.96 -31.96
N ILE A 164 -12.52 22.89 -31.69
CA ILE A 164 -12.83 24.32 -31.57
C ILE A 164 -13.12 24.93 -32.95
N TYR A 165 -14.32 25.48 -33.13
CA TYR A 165 -14.75 26.14 -34.38
C TYR A 165 -14.87 27.67 -34.26
N SER A 166 -14.73 28.22 -33.05
CA SER A 166 -14.84 29.65 -32.76
C SER A 166 -13.77 30.12 -31.76
N VAL A 167 -13.33 31.38 -31.89
CA VAL A 167 -12.31 32.00 -31.02
C VAL A 167 -12.82 32.24 -29.59
N GLU A 168 -14.15 32.25 -29.41
CA GLU A 168 -14.81 32.44 -28.11
C GLU A 168 -15.08 31.13 -27.36
N GLN A 169 -14.78 29.96 -27.96
CA GLN A 169 -14.97 28.67 -27.29
C GLN A 169 -13.85 28.43 -26.26
N GLU A 170 -14.25 28.06 -25.05
CA GLU A 170 -13.35 27.64 -23.98
C GLU A 170 -12.86 26.22 -24.26
N THR A 171 -11.60 25.94 -23.92
CA THR A 171 -11.02 24.61 -24.09
C THR A 171 -11.56 23.71 -22.99
N GLU A 172 -12.29 22.66 -23.39
CA GLU A 172 -12.75 21.63 -22.45
C GLU A 172 -11.56 20.81 -21.94
N LYS A 173 -11.74 20.15 -20.80
CA LYS A 173 -10.74 19.28 -20.19
C LYS A 173 -10.91 17.85 -20.72
N VAL A 174 -9.84 17.08 -20.71
CA VAL A 174 -9.85 15.66 -21.04
C VAL A 174 -10.37 14.89 -19.84
N GLU A 175 -11.53 14.28 -19.97
CA GLU A 175 -12.08 13.35 -18.97
C GLU A 175 -11.49 11.95 -19.17
N PHE A 176 -11.15 11.29 -18.06
CA PHE A 176 -10.60 9.94 -18.07
C PHE A 176 -11.12 9.07 -16.93
N GLU A 177 -11.17 7.78 -17.19
CA GLU A 177 -11.47 6.71 -16.24
C GLU A 177 -10.33 5.68 -16.28
N LEU A 178 -9.76 5.38 -15.13
CA LEU A 178 -8.56 4.58 -14.97
C LEU A 178 -8.80 3.48 -13.93
N SER A 179 -8.59 2.22 -14.29
CA SER A 179 -8.58 1.08 -13.36
C SER A 179 -7.15 0.70 -13.02
N LEU A 180 -6.82 0.70 -11.73
CA LEU A 180 -5.52 0.29 -11.22
C LEU A 180 -5.64 -0.93 -10.30
N ALA A 181 -4.64 -1.80 -10.39
CA ALA A 181 -4.42 -2.89 -9.46
C ALA A 181 -3.17 -2.62 -8.61
N ALA A 182 -3.32 -2.66 -7.29
CA ALA A 182 -2.21 -2.55 -6.33
C ALA A 182 -2.08 -3.85 -5.52
N TYR A 183 -0.86 -4.36 -5.37
CA TYR A 183 -0.63 -5.66 -4.74
C TYR A 183 -0.19 -5.55 -3.26
N TYR A 184 -0.53 -6.56 -2.46
CA TYR A 184 -0.12 -6.70 -1.06
C TYR A 184 0.05 -8.17 -0.66
N TYR A 185 0.88 -8.44 0.36
CA TYR A 185 1.20 -9.79 0.81
C TYR A 185 0.82 -10.02 2.28
N PRO A 186 -0.43 -10.38 2.57
CA PRO A 186 -0.96 -10.57 3.93
C PRO A 186 -0.29 -11.69 4.75
N SER A 187 0.28 -12.71 4.09
CA SER A 187 0.73 -13.93 4.77
C SER A 187 1.98 -13.73 5.64
N LEU A 188 2.59 -12.53 5.64
CA LEU A 188 3.76 -12.18 6.46
C LEU A 188 3.37 -11.31 7.66
N GLU A 189 2.63 -11.90 8.60
CA GLU A 189 2.20 -11.18 9.81
C GLU A 189 3.38 -10.70 10.68
N GLU A 190 4.49 -11.43 10.68
CA GLU A 190 5.69 -11.10 11.45
C GLU A 190 6.29 -9.74 11.07
N LEU A 191 6.14 -9.38 9.80
CA LEU A 191 6.68 -8.17 9.21
C LEU A 191 5.81 -6.93 9.45
N GLN A 192 4.62 -7.08 10.04
CA GLN A 192 3.75 -5.95 10.40
C GLN A 192 4.41 -4.99 11.40
N LYS A 193 5.38 -5.46 12.19
CA LYS A 193 6.13 -4.62 13.15
C LYS A 193 7.15 -3.71 12.46
N GLU A 194 7.51 -4.02 11.22
CA GLU A 194 8.53 -3.34 10.42
C GLU A 194 7.91 -2.47 9.33
N LEU A 195 6.61 -2.15 9.46
CA LEU A 195 5.89 -1.29 8.52
C LEU A 195 6.55 0.08 8.43
N PRO A 196 6.80 0.59 7.20
CA PRO A 196 7.26 1.95 7.02
C PRO A 196 6.30 2.95 7.68
N PRO A 197 6.80 3.98 8.38
CA PRO A 197 5.95 5.01 8.94
C PRO A 197 5.24 5.78 7.81
N LEU A 198 4.00 6.19 8.08
CA LEU A 198 3.20 6.99 7.16
C LEU A 198 3.85 8.38 6.98
N ASP A 199 4.04 8.80 5.73
CA ASP A 199 4.66 10.09 5.40
C ASP A 199 3.62 11.22 5.44
N VAL A 200 3.12 11.52 6.64
CA VAL A 200 2.16 12.61 6.87
C VAL A 200 2.84 13.87 7.40
N PRO A 201 2.45 15.06 6.93
CA PRO A 201 2.94 16.30 7.50
C PRO A 201 2.50 16.45 8.96
N ALA A 202 3.24 17.25 9.74
CA ALA A 202 2.88 17.53 11.12
C ALA A 202 1.49 18.18 11.22
N VAL A 203 0.73 17.82 12.25
CA VAL A 203 -0.59 18.41 12.52
C VAL A 203 -0.49 19.93 12.60
N SER A 204 -1.41 20.63 11.94
CA SER A 204 -1.27 22.07 11.73
C SER A 204 -1.55 22.92 12.99
N ASN A 205 -1.90 22.31 14.13
CA ASN A 205 -2.26 22.97 15.40
C ASN A 205 -3.20 24.19 15.22
N LYS A 206 -4.00 24.20 14.14
CA LYS A 206 -4.90 25.30 13.83
C LYS A 206 -6.02 25.27 14.86
N GLN A 207 -6.16 26.37 15.60
CA GLN A 207 -7.27 26.58 16.52
C GLN A 207 -8.55 26.78 15.71
N ASN A 208 -9.64 26.12 16.10
CA ASN A 208 -10.93 26.26 15.43
C ASN A 208 -11.45 27.71 15.61
N PRO A 209 -11.55 28.53 14.55
CA PRO A 209 -12.02 29.91 14.70
C PRO A 209 -13.54 30.00 14.94
N LEU A 210 -14.28 28.89 14.78
CA LEU A 210 -15.73 28.81 14.94
C LEU A 210 -16.16 28.25 16.32
N SER A 211 -15.23 27.86 17.19
CA SER A 211 -15.58 27.48 18.56
C SER A 211 -15.87 28.73 19.38
N GLY A 212 -17.16 29.09 19.50
CA GLY A 212 -17.65 30.15 20.39
C GLY A 212 -17.56 29.83 21.89
N PHE A 213 -16.82 28.80 22.28
CA PHE A 213 -16.61 28.42 23.67
C PHE A 213 -15.12 28.50 23.97
N SER A 214 -14.79 29.35 24.94
CA SER A 214 -13.45 29.51 25.50
C SER A 214 -12.82 28.16 25.80
N SER A 215 -11.54 28.05 25.46
CA SER A 215 -10.57 27.01 25.83
C SER A 215 -11.09 26.04 26.89
N GLN A 216 -11.30 24.77 26.51
CA GLN A 216 -11.46 23.67 27.44
C GLN A 216 -10.12 23.43 28.18
N GLU A 217 -9.75 24.34 29.08
CA GLU A 217 -8.66 24.16 30.04
C GLU A 217 -9.19 24.23 31.49
N SER A 218 -10.51 24.19 31.67
CA SER A 218 -11.19 24.29 32.96
C SER A 218 -11.96 23.03 33.38
N ILE A 219 -11.92 21.93 32.62
CA ILE A 219 -12.65 20.70 32.99
C ILE A 219 -11.87 19.82 33.99
N GLU A 220 -10.54 19.98 34.10
CA GLU A 220 -9.72 19.17 35.04
C GLU A 220 -9.68 19.72 36.48
N ALA A 221 -10.35 20.85 36.78
CA ALA A 221 -10.30 21.48 38.10
C ALA A 221 -11.50 21.15 39.02
N GLU A 222 -12.50 20.40 38.56
CA GLU A 222 -13.74 20.14 39.34
C GLU A 222 -13.95 18.67 39.74
N GLU A 223 -12.96 17.77 39.60
CA GLU A 223 -13.05 16.41 40.18
C GLU A 223 -12.52 16.30 41.63
N ASP A 224 -11.98 17.38 42.21
CA ASP A 224 -11.36 17.35 43.54
C ASP A 224 -12.02 18.30 44.55
N THR A 225 -13.36 18.32 44.58
CA THR A 225 -14.13 18.71 45.78
C THR A 225 -15.50 18.01 45.73
N GLN A 226 -15.64 16.84 46.39
CA GLN A 226 -16.26 16.71 47.73
C GLN A 226 -17.58 15.90 47.62
N PRO A 227 -18.08 15.21 48.67
CA PRO A 227 -17.47 14.54 49.82
C PRO A 227 -17.56 12.99 49.80
#